data_AF-A0A840HYW8-F1
#
_entry.id   AF-A0A840HYW8-F1
#
_cell.length_a   1.000
_cell.length_b   1.000
_cell.length_c   1.000
_cell.angle_alpha   90.00
_cell.angle_beta   90.00
_cell.angle_gamma   90.00
#
_symmetry.space_group_name_H-M   'P 1'
#
loop_
_entity.id
_entity.type
_entity.pdbx_description
1 polymer ?
#
loop_
_entity_poly.entity_id
_entity_poly.type
_entity_poly.pdbx_seq_one_letter_code
_entity_poly.pdbx_strand_id
1 'polypeptide(L)'
;MTASSIIADIPTGFIVVAGLIALVLAVRFRGPMSIAFAALCLIGTWNAGEAQPLLAVIMGGVLYGFLALVSGVFGGRGGMDTGASTGGYDYAAEQARLAGEYHRRDRESRF
;
A
#
# COMPACT_ATOMS: atom_id res chain seq x y z
N MET A 1 25.52 24.16 16.25
CA MET A 1 24.65 22.99 16.47
C MET A 1 24.61 22.22 15.16
N THR A 2 25.11 20.99 15.11
CA THR A 2 25.18 20.18 13.88
C THR A 2 24.05 19.15 13.86
N ALA A 3 23.61 18.69 12.69
CA ALA A 3 22.56 17.66 12.61
C ALA A 3 22.90 16.40 13.42
N SER A 4 24.20 16.07 13.55
CA SER A 4 24.68 14.97 14.39
C SER A 4 24.40 15.16 15.87
N SER A 5 24.49 16.39 16.40
CA SER A 5 24.25 16.65 17.82
C SER A 5 22.76 16.59 18.18
N ILE A 6 21.88 16.89 17.23
CA ILE A 6 20.42 16.79 17.41
C ILE A 6 19.96 15.34 17.45
N ILE A 7 20.52 14.46 16.60
CA ILE A 7 20.15 13.04 16.53
C ILE A 7 20.68 12.27 17.76
N ALA A 8 21.83 12.67 18.29
CA ALA A 8 22.43 12.06 19.48
C ALA A 8 21.61 12.29 20.76
N ASP A 9 20.88 13.40 20.84
CA ASP A 9 20.03 13.74 21.99
C ASP A 9 18.66 13.04 21.97
N ILE A 10 18.31 12.35 20.88
CA ILE A 10 17.03 11.63 20.80
C ILE A 10 17.17 10.28 21.54
N PRO A 11 16.30 9.99 22.52
CA PRO A 11 16.31 8.71 23.22
C PRO A 11 16.20 7.55 22.23
N THR A 12 17.13 6.60 22.27
CA THR A 12 17.16 5.47 21.33
C THR A 12 15.84 4.69 21.30
N GLY A 13 15.18 4.55 22.45
CA GLY A 13 13.84 3.93 22.53
C GLY A 13 12.76 4.69 21.73
N PHE A 14 12.83 6.02 21.71
CA PHE A 14 11.92 6.84 20.91
C PHE A 14 12.17 6.66 19.40
N ILE A 15 13.44 6.58 18.98
CA ILE A 15 13.80 6.31 17.58
C ILE A 15 13.26 4.96 17.13
N VAL A 16 13.38 3.92 17.96
CA VAL A 16 12.88 2.58 17.65
C VAL A 16 11.35 2.56 17.52
N VAL A 17 10.63 3.19 18.45
CA VAL A 17 9.16 3.25 18.41
C VAL A 17 8.67 4.07 17.22
N ALA A 18 9.26 5.24 16.97
CA ALA A 18 8.95 6.06 15.81
C ALA A 18 9.25 5.33 14.49
N GLY A 19 10.36 4.61 14.42
CA GLY A 19 10.73 3.77 13.28
C GLY A 19 9.74 2.64 13.03
N LEU A 20 9.26 1.95 14.07
CA LEU A 20 8.23 0.92 13.96
C LEU A 20 6.89 1.48 13.48
N ILE A 21 6.46 2.61 14.02
CA ILE A 21 5.23 3.28 13.58
C ILE A 21 5.34 3.69 12.11
N ALA A 22 6.48 4.27 11.72
CA ALA A 22 6.74 4.64 10.33
C ALA A 22 6.76 3.41 9.40
N LEU A 23 7.32 2.28 9.85
CA LEU A 23 7.30 1.02 9.11
C LEU A 23 5.86 0.52 8.90
N VAL A 24 5.04 0.52 9.95
CA VAL A 24 3.63 0.09 9.88
C VAL A 24 2.83 1.00 8.94
N LEU A 25 3.03 2.32 9.03
CA LEU A 25 2.40 3.29 8.14
C LEU A 25 2.86 3.11 6.68
N ALA A 26 4.16 2.90 6.45
CA ALA A 26 4.72 2.68 5.12
C ALA A 26 4.17 1.40 4.48
N VAL A 27 4.01 0.33 5.26
CA VAL A 27 3.37 -0.91 4.81
C VAL A 27 1.88 -0.69 4.52
N ARG A 28 1.15 0.02 5.40
CA ARG A 28 -0.29 0.27 5.26
C ARG A 28 -0.64 1.15 4.05
N PHE A 29 0.18 2.17 3.79
CA PHE A 29 -0.01 3.15 2.71
C PHE A 29 0.94 2.92 1.53
N ARG A 30 1.36 1.67 1.31
CA ARG A 30 2.34 1.30 0.26
C ARG A 30 2.03 1.82 -1.14
N GLY A 31 0.74 1.86 -1.53
CA GLY A 31 0.30 2.36 -2.84
C GLY A 31 0.42 3.89 -2.96
N PRO A 32 -0.22 4.67 -2.08
CA PRO A 32 -0.07 6.13 -2.07
C PRO A 32 1.39 6.58 -1.93
N MET A 33 2.19 5.91 -1.11
CA MET A 33 3.61 6.25 -0.94
C MET A 33 4.45 5.96 -2.19
N SER A 34 4.21 4.85 -2.90
CA SER A 34 4.94 4.57 -4.12
C SER A 34 4.61 5.56 -5.24
N ILE A 35 3.36 6.00 -5.33
CA ILE A 35 2.91 7.02 -6.28
C ILE A 35 3.55 8.38 -5.93
N ALA A 36 3.51 8.79 -4.66
CA ALA A 36 4.15 10.02 -4.22
C ALA A 36 5.66 10.02 -4.47
N PHE A 37 6.32 8.89 -4.21
CA PHE A 37 7.74 8.72 -4.50
C PHE A 37 8.05 8.79 -6.00
N ALA A 38 7.27 8.12 -6.84
CA ALA A 38 7.39 8.21 -8.30
C ALA A 38 7.21 9.65 -8.79
N ALA A 39 6.23 10.38 -8.24
CA ALA A 39 6.01 11.79 -8.55
C ALA A 39 7.20 12.67 -8.14
N LEU A 40 7.80 12.42 -6.97
CA LEU A 40 9.01 13.13 -6.52
C LEU A 40 10.22 12.82 -7.42
N CYS A 41 10.40 11.57 -7.84
CA CYS A 41 11.43 11.20 -8.81
C CYS A 41 11.20 11.91 -10.16
N LEU A 42 9.94 11.97 -10.63
CA LEU A 42 9.57 12.71 -11.83
C LEU A 42 9.94 14.19 -11.72
N ILE A 43 9.53 14.86 -10.65
CA ILE A 43 9.83 16.26 -10.40
C ILE A 43 11.34 16.49 -10.32
N GLY A 44 12.07 15.58 -9.67
CA GLY A 44 13.54 15.63 -9.59
C GLY A 44 14.21 15.53 -10.96
N THR A 45 13.80 14.56 -11.77
CA THR A 45 14.33 14.38 -13.14
C THR A 45 13.97 15.56 -14.05
N TRP A 46 12.74 16.08 -13.93
CA TRP A 46 12.29 17.26 -14.67
C TRP A 46 13.12 18.50 -14.30
N ASN A 47 13.39 18.72 -13.01
CA ASN A 47 14.27 19.81 -12.55
C ASN A 47 15.73 19.63 -12.99
N ALA A 48 16.17 18.40 -13.26
CA ALA A 48 17.51 18.12 -13.78
C ALA A 48 17.64 18.33 -15.31
N GLY A 49 16.56 18.73 -15.99
CA GLY A 49 16.56 19.04 -17.42
C GLY A 49 16.20 17.88 -18.33
N GLU A 50 16.03 16.66 -17.80
CA GLU A 50 15.54 15.50 -18.53
C GLU A 50 14.40 14.82 -17.76
N ALA A 51 13.17 15.00 -18.22
CA ALA A 51 12.04 14.27 -17.65
C ALA A 51 12.13 12.79 -18.04
N GLN A 52 12.37 11.92 -17.06
CA GLN A 52 12.49 10.47 -17.28
C GLN A 52 11.32 9.72 -16.61
N PRO A 53 10.12 9.72 -17.23
CA PRO A 53 8.92 9.11 -16.65
C PRO A 53 9.05 7.62 -16.45
N LEU A 54 9.76 6.92 -17.35
CA LEU A 54 9.99 5.49 -17.22
C LEU A 54 10.82 5.17 -15.96
N LEU A 55 11.86 5.95 -15.69
CA LEU A 55 12.71 5.78 -14.51
C LEU A 55 11.90 5.96 -13.22
N ALA A 56 11.05 6.98 -13.16
CA ALA A 56 10.21 7.23 -12.01
C ALA A 56 9.18 6.13 -11.75
N VAL A 57 8.58 5.56 -12.80
CA VAL A 57 7.67 4.41 -12.68
C VAL A 57 8.42 3.19 -12.15
N ILE A 58 9.62 2.90 -12.67
CA ILE A 58 10.47 1.81 -12.18
C ILE A 58 10.80 2.00 -10.70
N MET A 59 11.22 3.21 -10.30
CA MET A 59 11.58 3.53 -8.93
C MET A 59 10.38 3.42 -7.97
N GLY A 60 9.19 3.88 -8.39
CA GLY A 60 7.95 3.67 -7.65
C GLY A 60 7.59 2.18 -7.51
N GLY A 61 7.75 1.41 -8.59
CA GLY A 61 7.53 -0.04 -8.60
C GLY A 61 8.49 -0.79 -7.68
N VAL A 62 9.78 -0.45 -7.69
CA VAL A 62 10.79 -1.02 -6.79
C VAL A 62 10.45 -0.73 -5.33
N LEU A 63 10.07 0.51 -5.00
CA LEU A 63 9.66 0.88 -3.64
C LEU A 63 8.41 0.10 -3.21
N TYR A 64 7.41 -0.02 -4.09
CA TYR A 64 6.22 -0.82 -3.82
C TYR A 64 6.56 -2.29 -3.56
N GLY A 65 7.40 -2.89 -4.40
CA GLY A 65 7.85 -4.27 -4.26
C GLY A 65 8.60 -4.50 -2.96
N PHE A 66 9.49 -3.57 -2.58
CA PHE A 66 10.20 -3.61 -1.31
C PHE A 66 9.23 -3.54 -0.12
N LEU A 67 8.29 -2.60 -0.11
CA LEU A 67 7.26 -2.48 0.94
C LEU A 67 6.34 -3.72 0.99
N ALA A 68 6.03 -4.32 -0.16
CA ALA A 68 5.27 -5.56 -0.24
C ALA A 68 6.04 -6.74 0.38
N LEU A 69 7.35 -6.85 0.13
CA LEU A 69 8.22 -7.85 0.73
C LEU A 69 8.28 -7.67 2.25
N VAL A 70 8.51 -6.44 2.73
CA VAL A 70 8.47 -6.10 4.15
C VAL A 70 7.12 -6.49 4.76
N SER A 71 6.01 -6.20 4.08
CA SER A 71 4.68 -6.61 4.56
C SER A 71 4.51 -8.14 4.66
N GLY A 72 5.14 -8.91 3.79
CA GLY A 72 5.14 -10.38 3.85
C GLY A 72 5.97 -10.92 5.03
N VAL A 73 7.13 -10.33 5.29
CA VAL A 73 8.02 -10.74 6.39
C VAL A 73 7.42 -10.41 7.76
N PHE A 74 6.81 -9.23 7.91
CA PHE A 74 6.22 -8.78 9.18
C PHE A 74 4.75 -9.17 9.35
N GLY A 75 4.01 -9.39 8.26
CA GLY A 75 2.60 -9.81 8.28
C GLY A 75 2.39 -11.33 8.29
N GLY A 76 3.44 -12.12 8.00
CA GLY A 76 3.36 -13.58 7.83
C GLY A 76 3.12 -14.42 9.09
N ARG A 77 2.79 -13.81 10.24
CA ARG A 77 2.52 -14.55 11.50
C ARG A 77 1.07 -14.49 11.98
N GLY A 78 0.15 -13.97 11.18
CA GLY A 78 -1.28 -13.93 11.50
C GLY A 78 -2.14 -14.16 10.27
N GLY A 79 -2.49 -15.42 10.03
CA GLY A 79 -3.57 -15.79 9.11
C GLY A 79 -3.10 -16.22 7.71
N MET A 80 -2.99 -17.52 7.53
CA MET A 80 -3.44 -18.14 6.28
C MET A 80 -4.94 -17.83 6.15
N ASP A 81 -5.28 -16.66 5.62
CA ASP A 81 -6.60 -16.39 5.06
C ASP A 81 -6.38 -15.80 3.68
N THR A 82 -6.34 -16.70 2.70
CA THR A 82 -6.90 -16.46 1.36
C THR A 82 -8.25 -15.77 1.52
N GLY A 83 -8.28 -14.44 1.50
CA GLY A 83 -9.53 -13.70 1.66
C GLY A 83 -9.42 -12.25 2.14
N ALA A 84 -8.24 -11.69 2.39
CA ALA A 84 -8.13 -10.25 2.64
C ALA A 84 -8.13 -9.49 1.32
N SER A 85 -9.30 -9.46 0.67
CA SER A 85 -9.59 -8.51 -0.39
C SER A 85 -9.30 -7.10 0.12
N THR A 86 -8.43 -6.42 -0.64
CA THR A 86 -8.34 -4.97 -0.71
C THR A 86 -9.75 -4.41 -0.59
N GLY A 87 -9.98 -3.48 0.35
CA GLY A 87 -11.28 -2.85 0.62
C GLY A 87 -11.87 -2.11 -0.59
N GLY A 88 -12.34 -2.88 -1.55
CA GLY A 88 -13.13 -2.52 -2.71
C GLY A 88 -14.34 -3.45 -2.70
N TYR A 89 -15.51 -2.88 -2.95
CA TYR A 89 -16.75 -3.61 -3.09
C TYR A 89 -16.54 -4.79 -4.06
N ASP A 90 -16.69 -6.02 -3.57
CA ASP A 90 -16.43 -7.21 -4.37
C ASP A 90 -17.57 -7.39 -5.37
N TYR A 91 -17.35 -6.91 -6.59
CA TYR A 91 -18.31 -7.01 -7.70
C TYR A 91 -18.69 -8.46 -8.02
N ALA A 92 -17.81 -9.44 -7.74
CA ALA A 92 -18.13 -10.84 -7.96
C ALA A 92 -19.11 -11.37 -6.89
N ALA A 93 -18.92 -10.96 -5.64
CA ALA A 93 -19.85 -11.27 -4.55
C ALA A 93 -21.22 -10.60 -4.77
N GLU A 94 -21.24 -9.35 -5.25
CA GLU A 94 -22.49 -8.65 -5.56
C GLU A 94 -23.20 -9.27 -6.78
N GLN A 95 -22.47 -9.70 -7.82
CA GLN A 95 -23.05 -10.42 -8.95
C GLN A 95 -23.62 -11.78 -8.55
N ALA A 96 -22.94 -12.53 -7.67
CA ALA A 96 -23.45 -13.79 -7.15
C ALA A 96 -24.72 -13.59 -6.31
N ARG A 97 -24.77 -12.52 -5.52
CA ARG A 97 -25.97 -12.13 -4.77
C ARG A 97 -27.13 -11.76 -5.69
N LEU A 98 -26.89 -10.93 -6.71
CA LEU A 98 -27.90 -10.51 -7.69
C LEU A 98 -28.44 -11.70 -8.49
N ALA A 99 -27.58 -12.64 -8.90
CA ALA A 99 -27.98 -13.86 -9.59
C ALA A 99 -28.88 -14.74 -8.68
N GLY A 100 -28.53 -14.86 -7.40
CA GLY A 100 -29.36 -15.56 -6.42
C GLY A 100 -30.73 -14.92 -6.20
N GLU A 101 -30.79 -13.59 -6.11
CA GLU A 101 -32.05 -12.84 -6.00
C GLU A 101 -32.91 -12.97 -7.27
N TYR A 102 -32.31 -13.01 -8.47
CA TYR A 102 -33.03 -13.23 -9.73
C TYR A 102 -33.69 -14.61 -9.80
N HIS A 103 -32.96 -15.67 -9.45
CA HIS A 103 -33.50 -17.03 -9.41
C HIS A 103 -34.59 -17.23 -8.36
N ARG A 104 -34.51 -16.48 -7.24
CA ARG A 104 -35.56 -16.49 -6.22
C ARG A 104 -36.83 -15.81 -6.73
N ARG A 105 -36.71 -14.63 -7.33
CA ARG A 105 -37.86 -13.89 -7.88
C ARG A 105 -38.54 -14.64 -9.03
N ASP A 106 -37.81 -15.33 -9.89
CA ASP A 106 -38.39 -16.15 -10.97
C ASP A 106 -39.19 -17.36 -10.44
N ARG A 107 -38.90 -17.81 -9.22
CA ARG A 107 -39.73 -18.84 -8.54
C ARG A 107 -40.94 -18.23 -7.87
N GLU A 108 -40.80 -17.02 -7.31
CA GLU A 108 -41.89 -16.29 -6.64
C GLU A 108 -42.90 -15.72 -7.65
N SER A 109 -42.51 -15.43 -8.90
CA SER A 109 -43.39 -14.90 -9.97
C SER A 109 -44.19 -15.97 -10.73
N ARG A 110 -43.93 -17.25 -10.48
CA ARG A 110 -44.62 -18.40 -11.10
C ARG A 110 -45.79 -18.94 -10.28
N PHE A 111 -46.09 -18.31 -9.15
CA PHE A 111 -47.31 -18.48 -8.36
C PHE A 111 -48.16 -17.21 -8.44
#